data_AF-A0A660XIE5-F1
#
_entry.id   AF-A0A660XIE5-F1
#
_cell.length_a   1.000
_cell.length_b   1.000
_cell.length_c   1.000
_cell.angle_alpha   90.00
_cell.angle_beta   90.00
_cell.angle_gamma   90.00
#
_symmetry.space_group_name_H-M   'P 1'
#
loop_
_entity.id
_entity.type
_entity.pdbx_description
1 polymer ?
#
loop_
_entity_poly.entity_id
_entity_poly.type
_entity_poly.pdbx_seq_one_letter_code
_entity_poly.pdbx_strand_id
1 'polypeptide(L)'
;MINNIMKKKKIFISSVQDEFSKEREALWEYIISDSLLGLFFDPFAFEQLPAIDRSAKEVYLKEVEQCDIYLGILGKNYGYEDKQGISPTEREFDHATKLHKTRFVYLSSHQWDERHPKEQELIRKAQNAVVRKQFNTLAELKSSVYASLIKFMLEQNIIQKAPFDARFNIRAKTNDIDTDKLKWFIRLAKSKRGFPLSEEADIS
;
A
#
# COMPACT_ATOMS: atom_id res chain seq x y z
N MET A 1 14.89 -6.13 -24.10
CA MET A 1 14.44 -6.65 -22.79
C MET A 1 13.24 -5.84 -22.37
N ILE A 2 12.07 -6.47 -22.26
CA ILE A 2 10.85 -5.77 -21.84
C ILE A 2 10.97 -5.50 -20.34
N ASN A 3 10.89 -4.23 -19.94
CA ASN A 3 10.77 -3.80 -18.55
C ASN A 3 9.61 -4.57 -17.92
N ASN A 4 9.91 -5.55 -17.06
CA ASN A 4 8.89 -6.11 -16.18
C ASN A 4 8.70 -5.10 -15.05
N ILE A 5 7.94 -4.04 -15.34
CA ILE A 5 7.54 -3.01 -14.39
C ILE A 5 6.81 -3.76 -13.27
N MET A 6 7.32 -3.68 -12.05
CA MET A 6 6.63 -4.26 -10.89
C MET A 6 5.18 -3.75 -10.89
N LYS A 7 4.22 -4.67 -10.86
CA LYS A 7 2.81 -4.29 -10.82
C LYS A 7 2.58 -3.42 -9.59
N LYS A 8 2.15 -2.17 -9.83
CA LYS A 8 1.82 -1.23 -8.75
C LYS A 8 0.73 -1.81 -7.86
N LYS A 9 0.87 -1.54 -6.56
CA LYS A 9 -0.10 -1.90 -5.53
C LYS A 9 -1.28 -0.93 -5.60
N LYS A 10 -2.48 -1.46 -5.73
CA LYS A 10 -3.70 -0.65 -5.84
C LYS A 10 -4.14 -0.15 -4.46
N ILE A 11 -4.39 1.15 -4.34
CA ILE A 11 -4.93 1.78 -3.13
C ILE A 11 -6.37 2.24 -3.41
N PHE A 12 -7.34 1.73 -2.67
CA PHE A 12 -8.72 2.23 -2.73
C PHE A 12 -8.92 3.31 -1.66
N ILE A 13 -9.21 4.55 -2.08
CA ILE A 13 -9.50 5.67 -1.17
C ILE A 13 -11.02 5.71 -0.92
N SER A 14 -11.43 5.46 0.32
CA SER A 14 -12.81 5.42 0.79
C SER A 14 -13.09 6.55 1.79
N SER A 15 -14.21 7.26 1.61
CA SER A 15 -14.69 8.30 2.52
C SER A 15 -16.07 8.78 2.08
N VAL A 16 -16.76 9.55 2.92
CA VAL A 16 -17.91 10.35 2.47
C VAL A 16 -17.43 11.38 1.45
N GLN A 17 -17.90 11.27 0.20
CA GLN A 17 -17.40 12.06 -0.93
C GLN A 17 -17.63 13.55 -0.77
N ASP A 18 -18.84 13.95 -0.40
CA ASP A 18 -19.20 15.37 -0.22
C ASP A 18 -18.40 16.04 0.91
N GLU A 19 -17.92 15.26 1.88
CA GLU A 19 -17.12 15.76 3.00
C GLU A 19 -15.63 15.87 2.66
N PHE A 20 -15.08 14.94 1.85
CA PHE A 20 -13.64 14.77 1.68
C PHE A 20 -13.15 14.84 0.22
N SER A 21 -13.94 15.39 -0.70
CA SER A 21 -13.56 15.51 -2.12
C SER A 21 -12.16 16.12 -2.32
N LYS A 22 -11.84 17.20 -1.60
CA LYS A 22 -10.53 17.87 -1.65
C LYS A 22 -9.40 16.99 -1.12
N GLU A 23 -9.60 16.31 -0.01
CA GLU A 23 -8.62 15.40 0.59
C GLU A 23 -8.36 14.20 -0.32
N ARG A 24 -9.40 13.66 -0.94
CA ARG A 24 -9.31 12.52 -1.87
C ARG A 24 -8.50 12.88 -3.11
N GLU A 25 -8.82 14.00 -3.76
CA GLU A 25 -8.09 14.52 -4.92
C GLU A 25 -6.63 14.78 -4.56
N ALA A 26 -6.39 15.51 -3.48
CA ALA A 26 -5.04 15.86 -3.06
C ALA A 26 -4.19 14.65 -2.64
N LEU A 27 -4.80 13.59 -2.08
CA LEU A 27 -4.10 12.33 -1.80
C LEU A 27 -3.81 11.55 -3.07
N TRP A 28 -4.76 11.49 -4.00
CA TRP A 28 -4.58 10.83 -5.28
C TRP A 28 -3.40 11.46 -6.05
N GLU A 29 -3.41 12.79 -6.20
CA GLU A 29 -2.33 13.53 -6.84
C GLU A 29 -1.00 13.34 -6.11
N TYR A 30 -1.01 13.41 -4.78
CA TYR A 30 0.19 13.26 -3.98
C TYR A 30 0.84 11.88 -4.16
N ILE A 31 0.05 10.80 -4.14
CA ILE A 31 0.56 9.43 -4.28
C ILE A 31 1.15 9.21 -5.69
N ILE A 32 0.53 9.79 -6.74
CA ILE A 32 1.01 9.63 -8.12
C ILE A 32 2.23 10.50 -8.42
N SER A 33 2.27 11.73 -7.91
CA SER A 33 3.34 12.70 -8.20
C SER A 33 4.59 12.49 -7.36
N ASP A 34 4.48 11.85 -6.18
CA ASP A 34 5.64 11.53 -5.35
C ASP A 34 6.57 10.53 -6.07
N SER A 35 7.86 10.86 -6.07
CA SER A 35 8.89 10.13 -6.83
C SER A 35 9.11 8.69 -6.36
N LEU A 36 8.77 8.38 -5.11
CA LEU A 36 8.84 7.03 -4.58
C LEU A 36 7.48 6.35 -4.66
N LEU A 37 6.42 6.98 -4.12
CA LEU A 37 5.11 6.34 -4.06
C LEU A 37 4.55 6.06 -5.46
N GLY A 38 4.73 6.99 -6.40
CA GLY A 38 4.25 6.86 -7.78
C GLY A 38 4.88 5.69 -8.54
N LEU A 39 6.02 5.15 -8.09
CA LEU A 39 6.63 3.95 -8.66
C LEU A 39 5.94 2.65 -8.22
N PHE A 40 5.35 2.64 -7.02
CA PHE A 40 4.89 1.42 -6.35
C PHE A 40 3.39 1.36 -6.12
N PHE A 41 2.69 2.50 -6.15
CA PHE A 41 1.28 2.57 -5.83
C PHE A 41 0.44 3.19 -6.95
N ASP A 42 -0.79 2.71 -7.06
CA ASP A 42 -1.80 3.17 -8.01
C ASP A 42 -3.09 3.49 -7.23
N PRO A 43 -3.34 4.77 -6.89
CA PRO A 43 -4.51 5.16 -6.13
C PRO A 43 -5.75 5.19 -7.02
N PHE A 44 -6.85 4.70 -6.48
CA PHE A 44 -8.17 4.77 -7.06
C PHE A 44 -9.03 5.75 -6.26
N ALA A 45 -9.57 6.75 -6.96
CA ALA A 45 -10.58 7.68 -6.47
C ALA A 45 -11.66 7.84 -7.55
N PHE A 46 -12.93 7.83 -7.13
CA PHE A 46 -14.08 7.85 -8.05
C PHE A 46 -14.11 9.09 -8.95
N GLU A 47 -13.64 10.22 -8.42
CA GLU A 47 -13.56 11.51 -9.10
C GLU A 47 -12.73 11.44 -10.40
N GLN A 48 -11.91 10.40 -10.55
CA GLN A 48 -11.05 10.15 -11.72
C GLN A 48 -11.67 9.15 -12.71
N LEU A 49 -12.85 8.58 -12.43
CA LEU A 49 -13.53 7.68 -13.36
C LEU A 49 -14.22 8.47 -14.49
N PRO A 50 -14.12 8.00 -15.75
CA PRO A 50 -14.96 8.50 -16.82
C PRO A 50 -16.42 8.15 -16.55
N ALA A 51 -17.36 8.85 -17.21
CA ALA A 51 -18.78 8.51 -17.14
C ALA A 51 -19.00 7.04 -17.55
N ILE A 52 -19.54 6.24 -16.63
CA ILE A 52 -19.79 4.81 -16.83
C ILE A 52 -21.26 4.47 -16.54
N ASP A 53 -21.85 3.62 -17.38
CA ASP A 53 -23.22 3.12 -17.25
C ASP A 53 -23.29 1.91 -16.29
N ARG A 54 -22.92 2.13 -15.02
CA ARG A 54 -23.02 1.15 -13.93
C ARG A 54 -23.43 1.83 -12.63
N SER A 55 -24.12 1.08 -11.77
CA SER A 55 -24.44 1.59 -10.44
C SER A 55 -23.13 1.82 -9.65
N ALA A 56 -22.96 3.00 -9.06
CA ALA A 56 -21.75 3.35 -8.32
C ALA A 56 -21.41 2.30 -7.24
N LYS A 57 -22.45 1.75 -6.60
CA LYS A 57 -22.34 0.70 -5.57
C LYS A 57 -21.63 -0.57 -6.04
N GLU A 58 -21.94 -1.09 -7.23
CA GLU A 58 -21.31 -2.30 -7.77
C GLU A 58 -19.86 -2.05 -8.19
N VAL A 59 -19.57 -0.83 -8.63
CA VAL A 59 -18.20 -0.41 -8.98
C VAL A 59 -17.32 -0.38 -7.73
N TYR A 60 -17.80 0.20 -6.62
CA TYR A 60 -17.01 0.32 -5.39
C TYR A 60 -16.57 -1.01 -4.79
N LEU A 61 -17.48 -1.98 -4.63
CA LEU A 61 -17.12 -3.28 -4.05
C LEU A 61 -16.13 -4.03 -4.93
N LYS A 62 -16.25 -3.91 -6.25
CA LYS A 62 -15.31 -4.52 -7.19
C LYS A 62 -13.93 -3.88 -7.14
N GLU A 63 -13.84 -2.57 -6.93
CA GLU A 63 -12.54 -1.89 -6.77
C GLU A 63 -11.90 -2.22 -5.41
N VAL A 64 -12.69 -2.35 -4.34
CA VAL A 64 -12.22 -2.89 -3.05
C VAL A 64 -11.71 -4.33 -3.20
N GLU A 65 -12.35 -5.17 -4.00
CA GLU A 65 -11.86 -6.53 -4.29
C GLU A 65 -10.50 -6.53 -4.98
N GLN A 66 -10.28 -5.58 -5.89
CA GLN A 66 -9.06 -5.48 -6.67
C GLN A 66 -7.92 -4.74 -5.94
N CYS A 67 -8.21 -3.99 -4.88
CA CYS A 67 -7.18 -3.23 -4.18
C CYS A 67 -6.26 -4.13 -3.35
N ASP A 68 -5.01 -3.70 -3.18
CA ASP A 68 -4.10 -4.29 -2.20
C ASP A 68 -4.28 -3.61 -0.83
N ILE A 69 -4.56 -2.30 -0.84
CA ILE A 69 -4.70 -1.46 0.35
C ILE A 69 -6.03 -0.71 0.29
N TYR A 70 -6.79 -0.78 1.37
CA TYR A 70 -7.94 0.08 1.63
C TYR A 70 -7.50 1.25 2.52
N LEU A 71 -7.81 2.47 2.11
CA LEU A 71 -7.52 3.71 2.84
C LEU A 71 -8.85 4.40 3.13
N GLY A 72 -9.28 4.35 4.40
CA GLY A 72 -10.50 5.01 4.86
C GLY A 72 -10.22 6.37 5.51
N ILE A 73 -10.99 7.39 5.15
CA ILE A 73 -11.04 8.69 5.82
C ILE A 73 -12.42 8.84 6.45
N LEU A 74 -12.46 8.93 7.78
CA LEU A 74 -13.69 8.98 8.58
C LEU A 74 -13.85 10.35 9.22
N GLY A 75 -15.09 10.84 9.22
CA GLY A 75 -15.41 12.25 9.38
C GLY A 75 -16.56 12.51 10.33
N LYS A 76 -17.26 13.61 10.07
CA LYS A 76 -18.47 14.00 10.78
C LYS A 76 -19.67 13.21 10.29
N ASN A 77 -19.80 13.06 8.97
CA ASN A 77 -21.01 12.51 8.37
C ASN A 77 -20.86 11.01 8.12
N TYR A 78 -21.98 10.31 8.19
CA TYR A 78 -22.05 8.89 7.77
C TYR A 78 -22.29 8.74 6.26
N GLY A 79 -22.75 9.81 5.59
CA GLY A 79 -23.13 9.81 4.18
C GLY A 79 -24.56 9.32 3.96
N TYR A 80 -24.93 9.10 2.70
CA TYR A 80 -26.21 8.51 2.34
C TYR A 80 -26.26 7.03 2.73
N GLU A 81 -27.46 6.56 3.01
CA GLU A 81 -27.70 5.17 3.37
C GLU A 81 -28.38 4.45 2.21
N ASP A 82 -28.06 3.17 2.03
CA ASP A 82 -28.83 2.35 1.13
C ASP A 82 -30.10 1.79 1.77
N LYS A 83 -30.82 0.93 1.04
CA LYS A 83 -32.08 0.31 1.50
C LYS A 83 -31.96 -0.45 2.83
N GLN A 84 -30.75 -0.81 3.26
CA GLN A 84 -30.48 -1.53 4.51
C GLN A 84 -29.99 -0.59 5.62
N GLY A 85 -29.92 0.72 5.37
CA GLY A 85 -29.47 1.71 6.33
C GLY A 85 -27.95 1.78 6.49
N ILE A 86 -27.18 1.25 5.53
CA ILE A 86 -25.71 1.18 5.59
C ILE A 86 -25.11 2.12 4.55
N SER A 87 -24.12 2.92 4.94
CA SER A 87 -23.41 3.81 4.02
C SER A 87 -22.44 3.06 3.11
N PRO A 88 -22.10 3.62 1.93
CA PRO A 88 -21.07 3.06 1.06
C PRO A 88 -19.74 2.85 1.80
N THR A 89 -19.28 3.84 2.56
CA THR A 89 -18.03 3.78 3.32
C THR A 89 -18.02 2.60 4.30
N GLU A 90 -19.12 2.36 5.03
CA GLU A 90 -19.19 1.19 5.92
C GLU A 90 -19.19 -0.12 5.13
N ARG A 91 -19.91 -0.21 4.00
CA ARG A 91 -19.88 -1.41 3.16
C ARG A 91 -18.50 -1.72 2.61
N GLU A 92 -17.80 -0.69 2.15
CA GLU A 92 -16.44 -0.82 1.63
C GLU A 92 -15.47 -1.27 2.74
N PHE A 93 -15.58 -0.68 3.94
CA PHE A 93 -14.80 -1.09 5.10
C PHE A 93 -15.05 -2.55 5.49
N ASP A 94 -16.32 -2.97 5.53
CA ASP A 94 -16.71 -4.34 5.86
C ASP A 94 -16.22 -5.34 4.83
N HIS A 95 -16.32 -4.98 3.55
CA HIS A 95 -15.85 -5.83 2.46
C HIS A 95 -14.33 -5.97 2.48
N ALA A 96 -13.60 -4.87 2.66
CA ALA A 96 -12.15 -4.88 2.85
C ALA A 96 -11.74 -5.70 4.08
N THR A 97 -12.56 -5.69 5.13
CA THR A 97 -12.38 -6.51 6.33
C THR A 97 -12.54 -8.00 6.04
N LYS A 98 -13.63 -8.37 5.37
CA LYS A 98 -13.91 -9.75 4.95
C LYS A 98 -12.83 -10.32 4.03
N LEU A 99 -12.26 -9.49 3.16
CA LEU A 99 -11.22 -9.88 2.21
C LEU A 99 -9.80 -9.79 2.77
N HIS A 100 -9.65 -9.51 4.07
CA HIS A 100 -8.34 -9.39 4.75
C HIS A 100 -7.37 -8.41 4.06
N LYS A 101 -7.89 -7.32 3.48
CA LYS A 101 -7.07 -6.27 2.88
C LYS A 101 -6.22 -5.57 3.94
N THR A 102 -5.06 -5.04 3.55
CA THR A 102 -4.36 -4.05 4.37
C THR A 102 -5.24 -2.82 4.48
N ARG A 103 -5.52 -2.35 5.70
CA ARG A 103 -6.44 -1.24 5.95
C ARG A 103 -5.73 -0.13 6.73
N PHE A 104 -5.76 1.10 6.20
CA PHE A 104 -5.35 2.32 6.90
C PHE A 104 -6.59 3.19 7.13
N VAL A 105 -6.79 3.64 8.37
CA VAL A 105 -7.94 4.47 8.72
C VAL A 105 -7.46 5.77 9.37
N TYR A 106 -7.90 6.88 8.78
CA TYR A 106 -7.59 8.24 9.22
C TYR A 106 -8.86 8.92 9.69
N LEU A 107 -8.79 9.59 10.83
CA LEU A 107 -9.94 10.26 11.44
C LEU A 107 -9.73 11.77 11.43
N SER A 108 -10.64 12.53 10.85
CA SER A 108 -10.60 14.00 10.97
C SER A 108 -10.80 14.42 12.44
N SER A 109 -10.41 15.62 12.83
CA SER A 109 -10.37 16.06 14.23
C SER A 109 -11.67 16.64 14.81
N HIS A 110 -12.83 16.26 14.27
CA HIS A 110 -14.13 16.64 14.85
C HIS A 110 -14.36 16.06 16.24
N GLN A 111 -15.08 16.80 17.08
CA GLN A 111 -15.52 16.32 18.38
C GLN A 111 -16.46 15.12 18.22
N TRP A 112 -16.59 14.30 19.25
CA TRP A 112 -17.36 13.05 19.15
C TRP A 112 -18.84 13.31 18.91
N ASP A 113 -19.42 14.24 19.66
CA ASP A 113 -20.82 14.68 19.63
C ASP A 113 -21.21 15.40 18.33
N GLU A 114 -20.24 15.96 17.61
CA GLU A 114 -20.47 16.52 16.28
C GLU A 114 -20.74 15.44 15.22
N ARG A 115 -20.31 14.20 15.45
CA ARG A 115 -20.40 13.13 14.45
C ARG A 115 -21.78 12.50 14.43
N HIS A 116 -22.19 12.08 13.24
CA HIS A 116 -23.39 11.29 13.05
C HIS A 116 -23.31 9.99 13.91
N PRO A 117 -24.39 9.57 14.60
CA PRO A 117 -24.35 8.39 15.47
C PRO A 117 -23.89 7.10 14.77
N LYS A 118 -24.23 6.90 13.49
CA LYS A 118 -23.73 5.75 12.72
C LYS A 118 -22.26 5.89 12.32
N GLU A 119 -21.77 7.11 12.12
CA GLU A 119 -20.34 7.36 11.88
C GLU A 119 -19.53 7.06 13.15
N GLN A 120 -20.06 7.42 14.33
CA GLN A 120 -19.47 7.02 15.61
C GLN A 120 -19.35 5.49 15.74
N GLU A 121 -20.40 4.73 15.36
CA GLU A 121 -20.35 3.27 15.39
C GLU A 121 -19.36 2.70 14.36
N LEU A 122 -19.31 3.23 13.14
CA LEU A 122 -18.29 2.86 12.15
C LEU A 122 -16.87 3.12 12.66
N ILE A 123 -16.64 4.27 13.31
CA ILE A 123 -15.35 4.60 13.93
C ILE A 123 -15.01 3.59 15.03
N ARG A 124 -15.98 3.24 15.89
CA ARG A 124 -15.79 2.25 16.96
C ARG A 124 -15.49 0.86 16.39
N LYS A 125 -16.17 0.47 15.31
CA LYS A 125 -15.92 -0.75 14.54
C LYS A 125 -14.50 -0.77 13.97
N ALA A 126 -14.05 0.34 13.38
CA ALA A 126 -12.70 0.47 12.86
C ALA A 126 -11.63 0.41 13.96
N GLN A 127 -11.86 1.03 15.12
CA GLN A 127 -10.93 1.00 16.26
C GLN A 127 -10.63 -0.42 16.76
N ASN A 128 -11.61 -1.31 16.73
CA ASN A 128 -11.41 -2.70 17.14
C ASN A 128 -10.61 -3.53 16.13
N ALA A 129 -10.47 -3.04 14.89
CA ALA A 129 -9.88 -3.79 13.78
C ALA A 129 -8.53 -3.22 13.31
N VAL A 130 -8.27 -1.93 13.47
CA VAL A 130 -7.08 -1.25 12.95
C VAL A 130 -6.60 -0.10 13.85
N VAL A 131 -5.29 0.17 13.85
CA VAL A 131 -4.72 1.36 14.47
C VAL A 131 -5.08 2.58 13.60
N ARG A 132 -5.87 3.50 14.16
CA ARG A 132 -6.28 4.75 13.49
C ARG A 132 -5.34 5.92 13.82
N LYS A 133 -5.20 6.86 12.89
CA LYS A 133 -4.46 8.12 13.12
C LYS A 133 -5.35 9.33 12.88
N GLN A 134 -5.32 10.28 13.81
CA GLN A 134 -6.05 11.55 13.65
C GLN A 134 -5.27 12.53 12.77
N PHE A 135 -5.99 13.41 12.08
CA PHE A 135 -5.43 14.55 11.35
C PHE A 135 -6.32 15.78 11.48
N ASN A 136 -5.71 16.95 11.50
CA ASN A 136 -6.39 18.25 11.51
C ASN A 136 -6.27 18.99 10.17
N THR A 137 -5.25 18.65 9.39
CA THR A 137 -4.94 19.33 8.13
C THR A 137 -4.63 18.33 7.02
N LEU A 138 -4.80 18.77 5.78
CA LEU A 138 -4.40 17.98 4.61
C LEU A 138 -2.90 17.60 4.63
N ALA A 139 -2.04 18.49 5.14
CA ALA A 139 -0.61 18.21 5.26
C ALA A 139 -0.33 17.09 6.27
N GLU A 140 -1.04 17.06 7.40
CA GLU A 140 -0.95 15.98 8.39
C GLU A 140 -1.48 14.66 7.83
N LEU A 141 -2.57 14.70 7.05
CA LEU A 141 -3.11 13.54 6.36
C LEU A 141 -2.08 12.97 5.37
N LYS A 142 -1.53 13.80 4.47
CA LYS A 142 -0.48 13.39 3.52
C LYS A 142 0.74 12.77 4.21
N SER A 143 1.26 13.43 5.25
CA SER A 143 2.41 12.94 6.01
C SER A 143 2.12 11.60 6.69
N SER A 144 0.90 11.42 7.18
CA SER A 144 0.45 10.19 7.84
C SER A 144 0.23 9.04 6.86
N VAL A 145 -0.30 9.33 5.68
CA VAL A 145 -0.43 8.36 4.57
C VAL A 145 0.96 7.94 4.09
N TYR A 146 1.86 8.90 3.85
CA TYR A 146 3.24 8.62 3.46
C TYR A 146 3.92 7.67 4.45
N ALA A 147 3.88 7.99 5.76
CA ALA A 147 4.48 7.15 6.78
C ALA A 147 3.91 5.71 6.81
N SER A 148 2.59 5.55 6.66
CA SER A 148 1.96 4.23 6.58
C SER A 148 2.37 3.46 5.33
N LEU A 149 2.45 4.12 4.17
CA LEU A 149 2.89 3.50 2.92
C LEU A 149 4.36 3.09 2.97
N ILE A 150 5.25 3.93 3.52
CA ILE A 150 6.66 3.58 3.73
C ILE A 150 6.79 2.37 4.68
N LYS A 151 6.03 2.35 5.77
CA LYS A 151 6.01 1.21 6.69
C LYS A 151 5.55 -0.06 5.98
N PHE A 152 4.48 0.01 5.19
CA PHE A 152 4.01 -1.11 4.38
C PHE A 152 5.08 -1.60 3.40
N MET A 153 5.76 -0.68 2.70
CA MET A 153 6.83 -1.05 1.77
C MET A 153 7.99 -1.74 2.47
N LEU A 154 8.33 -1.35 3.71
CA LEU A 154 9.34 -2.02 4.51
C LEU A 154 8.89 -3.43 4.93
N GLU A 155 7.65 -3.57 5.42
CA GLU A 155 7.08 -4.86 5.86
C GLU A 155 6.94 -5.86 4.71
N GLN A 156 6.61 -5.36 3.52
CA GLN A 156 6.50 -6.17 2.29
C GLN A 156 7.84 -6.34 1.57
N ASN A 157 8.96 -5.87 2.14
CA ASN A 157 10.30 -5.88 1.53
C ASN A 157 10.38 -5.23 0.14
N ILE A 158 9.48 -4.29 -0.16
CA ILE A 158 9.52 -3.46 -1.38
C ILE A 158 10.73 -2.52 -1.31
N ILE A 159 10.94 -1.90 -0.15
CA ILE A 159 12.14 -1.12 0.19
C ILE A 159 12.77 -1.71 1.45
N GLN A 160 14.04 -1.38 1.70
CA GLN A 160 14.76 -1.84 2.87
C GLN A 160 15.69 -0.77 3.43
N LYS A 161 16.04 -0.91 4.71
CA LYS A 161 17.04 -0.07 5.39
C LYS A 161 18.44 -0.69 5.40
N ALA A 162 18.59 -1.96 4.99
CA ALA A 162 19.85 -2.68 5.01
C ALA A 162 20.77 -2.25 3.85
N PRO A 163 22.11 -2.41 3.99
CA PRO A 163 23.08 -2.22 2.91
C PRO A 163 22.68 -2.95 1.63
N PHE A 164 23.04 -2.41 0.46
CA PHE A 164 22.59 -2.94 -0.83
C PHE A 164 23.06 -4.39 -1.08
N ASP A 165 24.20 -4.77 -0.50
CA ASP A 165 24.86 -6.06 -0.59
C ASP A 165 24.35 -7.09 0.44
N ALA A 166 23.48 -6.67 1.37
CA ALA A 166 22.86 -7.57 2.34
C ALA A 166 21.68 -8.39 1.75
N ARG A 167 21.36 -8.22 0.47
CA ARG A 167 20.31 -8.99 -0.22
C ARG A 167 20.87 -10.14 -1.04
N PHE A 168 20.21 -11.29 -0.95
CA PHE A 168 20.26 -12.28 -2.01
C PHE A 168 19.58 -11.71 -3.26
N ASN A 169 20.29 -11.67 -4.38
CA ASN A 169 19.67 -11.37 -5.66
C ASN A 169 18.85 -12.59 -6.09
N ILE A 170 17.53 -12.53 -5.89
CA ILE A 170 16.60 -13.63 -6.25
C ILE A 170 16.58 -13.99 -7.74
N ARG A 171 17.17 -13.15 -8.59
CA ARG A 171 17.32 -13.42 -10.03
C ARG A 171 18.70 -13.99 -10.38
N ALA A 172 19.69 -13.86 -9.49
CA ALA A 172 21.02 -14.38 -9.73
C ALA A 172 20.95 -15.91 -9.74
N LYS A 173 21.42 -16.48 -10.85
CA LYS A 173 21.61 -17.91 -11.05
C LYS A 173 23.10 -18.23 -10.99
N THR A 174 23.42 -19.51 -10.82
CA THR A 174 24.81 -19.98 -10.87
C THR A 174 25.50 -19.58 -12.19
N ASN A 175 24.76 -19.53 -13.30
CA ASN A 175 25.27 -19.10 -14.60
C ASN A 175 25.57 -17.59 -14.70
N ASP A 176 25.14 -16.77 -13.74
CA ASP A 176 25.49 -15.35 -13.69
C ASP A 176 26.85 -15.12 -12.99
N ILE A 177 27.47 -16.18 -12.46
CA ILE A 177 28.80 -16.15 -11.85
C ILE A 177 29.86 -16.23 -12.95
N ASP A 178 30.74 -15.24 -12.97
CA ASP A 178 31.93 -15.21 -13.84
C ASP A 178 32.94 -16.28 -13.41
N THR A 179 33.08 -17.32 -14.25
CA THR A 179 33.93 -18.48 -13.96
C THR A 179 35.41 -18.13 -13.85
N ASP A 180 35.89 -17.11 -14.58
CA ASP A 180 37.29 -16.71 -14.53
C ASP A 180 37.60 -15.99 -13.22
N LYS A 181 36.66 -15.16 -12.75
CA LYS A 181 36.76 -14.55 -11.40
C LYS A 181 36.69 -15.58 -10.29
N LEU A 182 35.86 -16.61 -10.45
CA LEU A 182 35.77 -17.69 -9.48
C LEU A 182 37.09 -18.47 -9.37
N LYS A 183 37.67 -18.87 -10.51
CA LYS A 183 38.99 -19.53 -10.56
C LYS A 183 40.09 -18.66 -9.96
N TRP A 184 40.11 -17.36 -10.30
CA TRP A 184 41.03 -16.39 -9.71
C TRP A 184 40.90 -16.33 -8.19
N PHE A 185 39.67 -16.28 -7.67
CA PHE A 185 39.40 -16.27 -6.23
C PHE A 185 39.89 -17.55 -5.54
N ILE A 186 39.58 -18.73 -6.10
CA ILE A 186 40.01 -20.02 -5.54
C ILE A 186 41.54 -20.09 -5.49
N ARG A 187 42.23 -19.70 -6.56
CA ARG A 187 43.70 -19.64 -6.62
C ARG A 187 44.27 -18.74 -5.53
N LEU A 188 43.72 -17.53 -5.37
CA LEU A 188 44.15 -16.56 -4.37
C LEU A 188 43.90 -17.07 -2.94
N ALA A 189 42.71 -17.63 -2.67
CA ALA A 189 42.34 -18.15 -1.36
C ALA A 189 43.19 -19.37 -0.96
N LYS A 190 43.49 -20.25 -1.90
CA LYS A 190 44.38 -21.41 -1.69
C LYS A 190 45.80 -20.95 -1.35
N SER A 191 46.34 -20.00 -2.12
CA SER A 191 47.65 -19.39 -1.90
C SER A 191 47.77 -18.71 -0.53
N LYS A 192 46.74 -17.98 -0.09
CA LYS A 192 46.82 -17.13 1.11
C LYS A 192 46.33 -17.79 2.39
N ARG A 193 45.41 -18.75 2.29
CA ARG A 193 44.67 -19.29 3.45
C ARG A 193 44.54 -20.82 3.42
N GLY A 194 45.18 -21.52 2.48
CA GLY A 194 45.10 -22.98 2.39
C GLY A 194 43.69 -23.49 2.07
N PHE A 195 42.90 -22.71 1.32
CA PHE A 195 41.55 -23.09 0.94
C PHE A 195 41.53 -24.48 0.26
N PRO A 196 40.65 -25.42 0.68
CA PRO A 196 40.80 -26.84 0.37
C PRO A 196 40.31 -27.24 -1.03
N LEU A 197 39.50 -26.41 -1.70
CA LEU A 197 38.95 -26.71 -3.01
C LEU A 197 39.95 -26.41 -4.15
N SER A 198 39.90 -27.20 -5.23
CA SER A 198 40.68 -26.97 -6.45
C SER A 198 39.92 -26.08 -7.44
N GLU A 199 40.61 -25.60 -8.48
CA GLU A 199 40.02 -24.74 -9.52
C GLU A 199 38.99 -25.49 -10.39
N GLU A 200 38.99 -26.83 -10.34
CA GLU A 200 38.08 -27.71 -11.07
C GLU A 200 36.91 -28.22 -10.21
N ALA A 201 36.78 -27.76 -8.97
CA ALA A 201 35.67 -28.16 -8.09
C ALA A 201 34.33 -27.70 -8.67
N ASP A 202 33.36 -28.61 -8.70
CA ASP A 202 32.06 -28.38 -9.33
C ASP A 202 31.20 -27.40 -8.52
N ILE A 203 30.40 -26.59 -9.22
CA ILE A 203 29.49 -25.60 -8.63
C ILE A 203 28.07 -26.21 -8.63
N SER A 204 27.92 -27.36 -7.95
CA SER A 204 26.63 -28.05 -7.82
C SER A 204 25.73 -27.36 -6.80
#